data_AF-A0A9E3B559-F1
#
_entry.id   AF-A0A9E3B559-F1
#
_cell.length_a   1.000
_cell.length_b   1.000
_cell.length_c   1.000
_cell.angle_alpha   90.00
_cell.angle_beta   90.00
_cell.angle_gamma   90.00
#
_symmetry.space_group_name_H-M   'P 1'
#
loop_
_entity.id
_entity.type
_entity.pdbx_description
1 polymer ?
#
loop_
_entity_poly.entity_id
_entity_poly.type
_entity_poly.pdbx_seq_one_letter_code
_entity_poly.pdbx_strand_id
1 'polypeptide(L)'
;MDDSKPADISLLVLHAPIESLSTGSSLLDTRAQVRQSSIARQSTFQYILAGYHHSYHRLRFGQSDVVVAGATQHIDFSTPDSTPGFVFLGLTPDGIRWCDHIKADSPPLRSLVIQTHELWPEDTSEGQESHPSPTEIILERLRPLCDASTMVQLRLIGELTRQQYHQLDLNQIRYYGEEHCFALAIDDSSLALLHDQEINSPETGERFSPREELISLVDEWIAVAADEQEKKSLVLTREELLLAMDDTKDKH
;
A
#
# COMPACT_ATOMS: atom_id res chain seq x y z
N MET A 1 -22.71 -38.39 -34.62
CA MET A 1 -23.33 -37.06 -34.73
C MET A 1 -24.11 -36.89 -33.44
N ASP A 2 -23.63 -35.98 -32.60
CA ASP A 2 -24.21 -35.76 -31.28
C ASP A 2 -25.53 -35.00 -31.47
N ASP A 3 -26.64 -35.61 -31.06
CA ASP A 3 -28.02 -35.19 -31.32
C ASP A 3 -28.53 -34.23 -30.24
N SER A 4 -27.61 -33.44 -29.66
CA SER A 4 -27.96 -32.41 -28.68
C SER A 4 -28.49 -31.19 -29.43
N LYS A 5 -29.76 -30.84 -29.20
CA LYS A 5 -30.32 -29.55 -29.61
C LYS A 5 -29.36 -28.43 -29.13
N PRO A 6 -28.93 -27.51 -29.99
CA PRO A 6 -28.13 -26.39 -29.55
C PRO A 6 -28.91 -25.58 -28.51
N ALA A 7 -28.21 -25.09 -27.49
CA ALA A 7 -28.82 -24.24 -26.48
C ALA A 7 -29.35 -22.97 -27.16
N ASP A 8 -30.57 -22.55 -26.80
CA ASP A 8 -31.16 -21.31 -27.31
C ASP A 8 -30.35 -20.07 -26.87
N ILE A 9 -29.54 -20.20 -25.81
CA ILE A 9 -28.63 -19.19 -25.28
C ILE A 9 -27.29 -19.85 -24.93
N SER A 10 -26.23 -19.45 -25.65
CA SER A 10 -24.86 -19.89 -25.38
C SER A 10 -24.11 -18.86 -24.54
N LEU A 11 -23.74 -19.22 -23.31
CA LEU A 11 -22.98 -18.38 -22.39
C LEU A 11 -21.63 -19.01 -22.03
N LEU A 12 -20.62 -18.17 -21.80
CA LEU A 12 -19.34 -18.56 -21.24
C LEU A 12 -19.16 -17.87 -19.89
N VAL A 13 -18.83 -18.63 -18.85
CA VAL A 13 -18.37 -18.07 -17.58
C VAL A 13 -16.84 -18.15 -17.54
N LEU A 14 -16.20 -17.03 -17.30
CA LEU A 14 -14.74 -16.89 -17.29
C LEU A 14 -14.31 -16.24 -15.99
N HIS A 15 -13.24 -16.73 -15.37
CA HIS A 15 -12.58 -16.04 -14.27
C HIS A 15 -11.11 -15.83 -14.64
N ALA A 16 -10.81 -14.73 -15.33
CA ALA A 16 -9.48 -14.45 -15.86
C ALA A 16 -9.30 -12.95 -16.13
N PRO A 17 -8.05 -12.43 -16.07
CA PRO A 17 -7.76 -11.08 -16.49
C PRO A 17 -8.13 -10.90 -17.97
N ILE A 18 -8.77 -9.79 -18.30
CA ILE A 18 -9.12 -9.40 -19.66
C ILE A 18 -8.25 -8.21 -20.03
N GLU A 19 -7.69 -8.25 -21.23
CA GLU A 19 -6.90 -7.16 -21.80
C GLU A 19 -7.65 -5.81 -21.71
N SER A 20 -6.92 -4.76 -21.35
CA SER A 20 -7.40 -3.39 -21.02
C SER A 20 -8.18 -3.20 -19.70
N LEU A 21 -8.66 -4.27 -19.07
CA LEU A 21 -9.31 -4.17 -17.75
C LEU A 21 -8.35 -4.39 -16.58
N SER A 22 -7.21 -5.02 -16.87
CA SER A 22 -6.17 -5.29 -15.87
C SER A 22 -5.29 -4.06 -15.71
N THR A 23 -4.96 -3.71 -14.46
CA THR A 23 -4.03 -2.61 -14.13
C THR A 23 -2.56 -3.03 -14.23
N GLY A 24 -2.28 -4.32 -14.40
CA GLY A 24 -0.92 -4.86 -14.51
C GLY A 24 -0.19 -4.96 -13.16
N SER A 25 -0.92 -4.89 -12.06
CA SER A 25 -0.38 -4.91 -10.70
C SER A 25 -0.10 -6.34 -10.19
N SER A 26 -0.66 -7.37 -10.82
CA SER A 26 -0.45 -8.78 -10.46
C SER A 26 0.32 -9.57 -11.53
N LEU A 27 1.13 -10.56 -11.11
CA LEU A 27 1.74 -11.52 -12.03
C LEU A 27 0.71 -12.30 -12.87
N LEU A 28 -0.52 -12.46 -12.36
CA LEU A 28 -1.61 -13.09 -13.10
C LEU A 28 -2.14 -12.19 -14.24
N ASP A 29 -2.13 -10.85 -14.05
CA ASP A 29 -2.56 -9.88 -15.06
C ASP A 29 -1.75 -10.00 -16.36
N THR A 30 -0.52 -10.49 -16.27
CA THR A 30 0.43 -10.55 -17.38
C THR A 30 0.59 -11.94 -18.00
N ARG A 31 0.33 -13.02 -17.24
CA ARG A 31 0.62 -14.40 -17.69
C ARG A 31 -0.57 -15.18 -18.23
N ALA A 32 -1.79 -14.84 -17.83
CA ALA A 32 -3.00 -15.59 -18.19
C ALA A 32 -4.11 -14.71 -18.77
N GLN A 33 -3.73 -13.58 -19.39
CA GLN A 33 -4.67 -12.59 -19.89
C GLN A 33 -5.42 -13.06 -21.13
N VAL A 34 -6.75 -12.93 -21.10
CA VAL A 34 -7.62 -13.15 -22.25
C VAL A 34 -7.59 -11.92 -23.15
N ARG A 35 -7.13 -12.13 -24.38
CA ARG A 35 -7.06 -11.09 -25.41
C ARG A 35 -8.44 -10.71 -25.91
N GLN A 36 -8.71 -9.41 -26.06
CA GLN A 36 -9.96 -8.92 -26.63
C GLN A 36 -10.18 -9.44 -28.03
N SER A 37 -9.11 -9.52 -28.82
CA SER A 37 -9.18 -10.03 -30.19
C SER A 37 -9.60 -11.50 -30.26
N SER A 38 -9.28 -12.31 -29.26
CA SER A 38 -9.76 -13.70 -29.18
C SER A 38 -11.24 -13.77 -28.86
N ILE A 39 -11.73 -12.90 -27.96
CA ILE A 39 -13.17 -12.77 -27.68
C ILE A 39 -13.93 -12.29 -28.93
N ALA A 40 -13.38 -11.30 -29.64
CA ALA A 40 -14.03 -10.73 -30.82
C ALA A 40 -14.13 -11.71 -32.00
N ARG A 41 -13.19 -12.66 -32.12
CA ARG A 41 -13.14 -13.63 -33.24
C ARG A 41 -13.97 -14.89 -33.02
N GLN A 42 -14.31 -15.25 -31.78
CA GLN A 42 -15.11 -16.44 -31.53
C GLN A 42 -16.60 -16.19 -31.85
N SER A 43 -17.31 -17.26 -32.21
CA SER A 43 -18.73 -17.22 -32.62
C SER A 43 -19.63 -18.15 -31.82
N THR A 44 -19.09 -18.82 -30.81
CA THR A 44 -19.81 -19.80 -30.02
C THR A 44 -20.64 -19.15 -28.92
N PHE A 45 -20.08 -18.14 -28.25
CA PHE A 45 -20.67 -17.54 -27.06
C PHE A 45 -21.05 -16.08 -27.35
N GLN A 46 -22.35 -15.81 -27.36
CA GLN A 46 -22.88 -14.45 -27.48
C GLN A 46 -22.70 -13.68 -26.16
N TYR A 47 -22.75 -14.38 -25.02
CA TYR A 47 -22.63 -13.78 -23.70
C TYR A 47 -21.42 -14.33 -22.96
N ILE A 48 -20.62 -13.44 -22.38
CA ILE A 48 -19.48 -13.80 -21.54
C ILE A 48 -19.65 -13.13 -20.19
N LEU A 49 -19.82 -13.95 -19.15
CA LEU A 49 -19.90 -13.51 -17.76
C LEU A 49 -18.50 -13.67 -17.15
N ALA A 50 -17.81 -12.55 -16.98
CA ALA A 50 -16.43 -12.50 -16.55
C ALA A 50 -16.32 -12.11 -15.07
N GLY A 51 -15.54 -12.86 -14.31
CA GLY A 51 -14.99 -12.49 -13.01
C GLY A 51 -13.49 -12.22 -13.10
N TYR A 52 -12.88 -11.86 -11.97
CA TYR A 52 -11.48 -11.44 -11.73
C TYR A 52 -11.36 -9.95 -11.42
N HIS A 53 -11.95 -9.08 -12.23
CA HIS A 53 -11.90 -7.63 -11.98
C HIS A 53 -12.94 -7.22 -10.94
N HIS A 54 -12.55 -6.32 -10.02
CA HIS A 54 -13.39 -5.89 -8.90
C HIS A 54 -14.35 -4.75 -9.25
N SER A 55 -14.18 -4.13 -10.42
CA SER A 55 -15.08 -3.09 -10.94
C SER A 55 -16.11 -3.66 -11.90
N TYR A 56 -17.33 -3.12 -11.84
CA TYR A 56 -18.38 -3.43 -12.80
C TYR A 56 -18.01 -2.91 -14.20
N HIS A 57 -18.11 -3.77 -15.21
CA HIS A 57 -17.93 -3.40 -16.61
C HIS A 57 -18.96 -4.07 -17.50
N ARG A 58 -19.43 -3.34 -18.51
CA ARG A 58 -20.21 -3.87 -19.62
C ARG A 58 -19.56 -3.46 -20.93
N LEU A 59 -19.13 -4.45 -21.69
CA LEU A 59 -18.32 -4.27 -22.89
C LEU A 59 -18.89 -5.12 -24.02
N ARG A 60 -18.50 -4.80 -25.25
CA ARG A 60 -18.81 -5.59 -26.42
C ARG A 60 -17.56 -5.79 -27.26
N PHE A 61 -17.27 -7.05 -27.59
CA PHE A 61 -16.16 -7.42 -28.46
C PHE A 61 -16.70 -8.27 -29.60
N GLY A 62 -16.70 -7.72 -30.82
CA GLY A 62 -17.34 -8.36 -31.97
C GLY A 62 -18.83 -8.60 -31.71
N GLN A 63 -19.23 -9.87 -31.74
CA GLN A 63 -20.62 -10.29 -31.50
C GLN A 63 -20.94 -10.63 -30.04
N SER A 64 -19.95 -10.55 -29.15
CA SER A 64 -20.10 -10.97 -27.76
C SER A 64 -20.26 -9.79 -26.82
N ASP A 65 -21.30 -9.86 -26.00
CA ASP A 65 -21.47 -8.99 -24.84
C ASP A 65 -20.71 -9.59 -23.65
N VAL A 66 -19.79 -8.80 -23.08
CA VAL A 66 -19.00 -9.18 -21.91
C VAL A 66 -19.48 -8.38 -20.71
N VAL A 67 -19.88 -9.08 -19.65
CA VAL A 67 -20.36 -8.49 -18.40
C VAL A 67 -19.43 -8.92 -17.28
N VAL A 68 -18.82 -7.95 -16.61
CA VAL A 68 -18.06 -8.12 -15.39
C VAL A 68 -18.89 -7.57 -14.24
N ALA A 69 -19.24 -8.41 -13.28
CA ALA A 69 -20.09 -7.97 -12.16
C ALA A 69 -19.37 -7.06 -11.16
N GLY A 70 -18.05 -7.16 -11.07
CA GLY A 70 -17.27 -6.54 -10.00
C GLY A 70 -17.33 -7.34 -8.71
N ALA A 71 -16.82 -6.75 -7.63
CA ALA A 71 -16.87 -7.32 -6.30
C ALA A 71 -18.12 -6.87 -5.54
N THR A 72 -18.61 -7.70 -4.62
CA THR A 72 -19.75 -7.35 -3.74
C THR A 72 -19.32 -6.52 -2.53
N GLN A 73 -18.02 -6.38 -2.31
CA GLN A 73 -17.39 -5.53 -1.30
C GLN A 73 -16.15 -4.87 -1.88
N HIS A 74 -15.70 -3.78 -1.26
CA HIS A 74 -14.40 -3.22 -1.58
C HIS A 74 -13.29 -4.19 -1.14
N ILE A 75 -12.36 -4.49 -2.05
CA ILE A 75 -11.25 -5.41 -1.77
C ILE A 75 -10.04 -4.66 -1.22
N ASP A 76 -9.83 -3.43 -1.69
CA ASP A 76 -8.76 -2.53 -1.28
C ASP A 76 -9.18 -1.06 -1.50
N PHE A 77 -8.26 -0.13 -1.24
CA PHE A 77 -8.45 1.30 -1.43
C PHE A 77 -8.05 1.80 -2.83
N SER A 78 -7.74 0.91 -3.78
CA SER A 78 -7.24 1.31 -5.11
C SER A 78 -8.33 1.90 -6.01
N THR A 79 -9.59 1.55 -5.75
CA THR A 79 -10.74 1.96 -6.57
C THR A 79 -11.90 2.44 -5.69
N PRO A 80 -11.72 3.56 -4.94
CA PRO A 80 -12.71 4.03 -3.98
C PRO A 80 -14.05 4.43 -4.64
N ASP A 81 -14.00 4.84 -5.91
CA ASP A 81 -15.18 5.21 -6.69
C ASP A 81 -15.93 4.00 -7.29
N SER A 82 -15.34 2.80 -7.22
CA SER A 82 -16.04 1.59 -7.68
C SER A 82 -17.22 1.31 -6.76
N THR A 83 -18.39 1.03 -7.34
CA THR A 83 -19.58 0.67 -6.56
C THR A 83 -19.63 -0.85 -6.43
N PRO A 84 -19.54 -1.43 -5.22
CA PRO A 84 -19.70 -2.85 -5.03
C PRO A 84 -21.13 -3.29 -5.33
N GLY A 85 -21.28 -4.49 -5.87
CA GLY A 85 -22.59 -4.98 -6.26
C GLY A 85 -22.56 -6.30 -7.00
N PHE A 86 -23.68 -6.58 -7.65
CA PHE A 86 -23.86 -7.74 -8.50
C PHE A 86 -24.76 -7.37 -9.68
N VAL A 87 -24.78 -8.21 -10.71
CA VAL A 87 -25.59 -7.96 -11.91
C VAL A 87 -26.84 -8.83 -11.92
N PHE A 88 -28.00 -8.19 -12.11
CA PHE A 88 -29.24 -8.86 -12.47
C PHE A 88 -29.44 -8.78 -13.99
N LEU A 89 -29.42 -9.94 -14.64
CA LEU A 89 -29.34 -10.06 -16.10
C LEU A 89 -30.53 -10.81 -16.67
N GLY A 90 -31.17 -10.23 -17.69
CA GLY A 90 -32.20 -10.87 -18.50
C GLY A 90 -31.65 -11.17 -19.89
N LEU A 91 -31.50 -12.45 -20.22
CA LEU A 91 -31.00 -12.90 -21.52
C LEU A 91 -32.10 -13.51 -22.37
N THR A 92 -32.03 -13.27 -23.67
CA THR A 92 -32.85 -13.94 -24.70
C THR A 92 -31.96 -14.35 -25.87
N PRO A 93 -32.41 -15.26 -26.75
CA PRO A 93 -31.65 -15.62 -27.96
C PRO A 93 -31.34 -14.40 -28.86
N ASP A 94 -32.19 -13.37 -28.81
CA ASP A 94 -32.05 -12.15 -29.63
C ASP A 94 -31.17 -11.06 -28.98
N GLY A 95 -30.80 -11.20 -27.71
CA GLY A 95 -30.05 -10.16 -26.99
C GLY A 95 -30.34 -10.08 -25.49
N ILE A 96 -29.60 -9.17 -24.84
CA ILE A 96 -29.82 -8.74 -23.45
C ILE A 96 -31.10 -7.90 -23.38
N ARG A 97 -32.06 -8.30 -22.53
CA ARG A 97 -33.30 -7.55 -22.26
C ARG A 97 -33.11 -6.50 -21.16
N TRP A 98 -32.39 -6.86 -20.10
CA TRP A 98 -31.97 -5.95 -19.04
C TRP A 98 -30.64 -6.43 -18.46
N CYS A 99 -29.85 -5.50 -17.93
CA CYS A 99 -28.55 -5.77 -17.31
C CYS A 99 -28.32 -4.66 -16.27
N ASP A 100 -28.83 -4.89 -15.06
CA ASP A 100 -28.79 -3.90 -13.99
C ASP A 100 -27.71 -4.28 -12.99
N HIS A 101 -26.83 -3.33 -12.69
CA HIS A 101 -25.88 -3.47 -11.60
C HIS A 101 -26.54 -3.01 -10.30
N ILE A 102 -26.86 -3.98 -9.44
CA ILE A 102 -27.49 -3.74 -8.15
C ILE A 102 -26.40 -3.54 -7.13
N LYS A 103 -26.36 -2.33 -6.56
CA LYS A 103 -25.44 -1.97 -5.48
C LYS A 103 -25.66 -2.90 -4.28
N ALA A 104 -24.57 -3.44 -3.76
CA ALA A 104 -24.55 -4.15 -2.49
C ALA A 104 -24.36 -3.18 -1.33
N ASP A 105 -24.88 -3.53 -0.16
CA ASP A 105 -24.59 -2.80 1.07
C ASP A 105 -23.13 -3.06 1.45
N SER A 106 -22.30 -2.02 1.34
CA SER A 106 -20.88 -2.04 1.67
C SER A 106 -20.51 -0.84 2.54
N PRO A 107 -19.57 -1.00 3.49
CA PRO A 107 -18.98 0.13 4.21
C PRO A 107 -18.44 1.17 3.21
N PRO A 108 -18.74 2.48 3.38
CA PRO A 108 -18.14 3.52 2.57
C PRO A 108 -16.63 3.59 2.78
N LEU A 109 -15.86 3.69 1.69
CA LEU A 109 -14.43 3.95 1.72
C LEU A 109 -14.14 5.44 1.64
N ARG A 110 -13.22 5.91 2.48
CA ARG A 110 -12.66 7.27 2.41
C ARG A 110 -11.14 7.17 2.45
N SER A 111 -10.48 8.07 1.72
CA SER A 111 -9.01 8.16 1.72
C SER A 111 -8.60 9.58 2.12
N LEU A 112 -7.59 9.66 2.97
CA LEU A 112 -6.91 10.89 3.37
C LEU A 112 -5.46 10.75 2.94
N VAL A 113 -5.07 11.56 1.95
CA VAL A 113 -3.66 11.66 1.53
C VAL A 113 -3.07 12.90 2.18
N ILE A 114 -1.95 12.74 2.88
CA ILE A 114 -1.20 13.85 3.48
C ILE A 114 0.22 13.83 2.93
N GLN A 115 0.64 14.95 2.34
CA GLN A 115 2.04 15.16 2.04
C GLN A 115 2.78 15.52 3.32
N THR A 116 3.92 14.89 3.55
CA THR A 116 4.75 15.05 4.76
C THR A 116 5.14 16.50 5.05
N HIS A 117 5.42 17.31 4.01
CA HIS A 117 5.72 18.74 4.17
C HIS A 117 4.56 19.56 4.78
N GLU A 118 3.33 19.05 4.74
CA GLU A 118 2.17 19.70 5.35
C GLU A 118 2.13 19.52 6.88
N LEU A 119 2.87 18.56 7.42
CA LEU A 119 2.93 18.25 8.84
C LEU A 119 4.00 19.05 9.60
N TRP A 120 4.99 19.58 8.87
CA TRP A 120 6.05 20.47 9.37
C TRP A 120 6.16 21.72 8.49
N PRO A 121 5.22 22.67 8.58
CA PRO A 121 5.29 23.91 7.80
C PRO A 121 6.55 24.71 8.18
N GLU A 122 7.30 25.19 7.18
CA GLU A 122 8.62 25.83 7.36
C GLU A 122 8.58 27.23 8.03
N ASP A 123 7.41 27.80 8.29
CA ASP A 123 7.29 29.13 8.87
C ASP A 123 6.18 29.18 9.91
N THR A 124 6.55 29.54 11.14
CA THR A 124 5.72 30.45 11.94
C THR A 124 6.60 31.18 12.95
N SER A 125 6.81 32.44 12.59
CA SER A 125 7.36 33.56 13.32
C SER A 125 7.40 33.41 14.85
N GLU A 126 8.54 33.83 15.42
CA GLU A 126 8.76 34.10 16.84
C GLU A 126 7.54 34.74 17.52
N GLY A 127 6.70 33.93 18.18
CA GLY A 127 5.48 34.42 18.81
C GLY A 127 4.56 33.32 19.31
N GLN A 128 4.96 32.63 20.40
CA GLN A 128 4.12 31.90 21.38
C GLN A 128 2.69 31.45 20.96
N GLU A 129 2.52 30.78 19.83
CA GLU A 129 1.36 29.91 19.59
C GLU A 129 1.85 28.46 19.59
N SER A 130 1.26 27.63 20.45
CA SER A 130 1.56 26.19 20.47
C SER A 130 1.12 25.60 19.14
N HIS A 131 2.06 25.36 18.23
CA HIS A 131 1.76 24.65 17.00
C HIS A 131 1.24 23.25 17.33
N PRO A 132 0.15 22.81 16.68
CA PRO A 132 -0.34 21.44 16.86
C PRO A 132 0.76 20.48 16.42
N SER A 133 0.91 19.40 17.18
CA SER A 133 1.83 18.33 16.81
C SER A 133 1.45 17.72 15.44
N PRO A 134 2.40 17.16 14.69
CA PRO A 134 2.11 16.44 13.44
C PRO A 134 0.97 15.42 13.58
N THR A 135 0.92 14.72 14.71
CA THR A 135 -0.16 13.76 15.03
C THR A 135 -1.51 14.45 15.18
N GLU A 136 -1.59 15.59 15.86
CA GLU A 136 -2.83 16.36 16.01
C GLU A 136 -3.34 16.87 14.66
N ILE A 137 -2.46 17.32 13.77
CA ILE A 137 -2.81 17.74 12.40
C ILE A 137 -3.46 16.57 11.64
N ILE A 138 -2.87 15.37 11.73
CA ILE A 138 -3.43 14.16 11.11
C ILE A 138 -4.81 13.85 11.68
N LEU A 139 -4.95 13.84 13.01
CA LEU A 139 -6.20 13.53 13.69
C LEU A 139 -7.31 14.55 13.35
N GLU A 140 -6.98 15.83 13.27
CA GLU A 140 -7.93 16.89 12.87
C GLU A 140 -8.50 16.62 11.48
N ARG A 141 -7.64 16.22 10.53
CA ARG A 141 -8.06 15.90 9.15
C ARG A 141 -8.76 14.56 9.02
N LEU A 142 -8.46 13.59 9.90
CA LEU A 142 -9.16 12.29 9.94
C LEU A 142 -10.58 12.41 10.48
N ARG A 143 -10.82 13.25 11.50
CA ARG A 143 -12.13 13.44 12.15
C ARG A 143 -13.33 13.50 11.20
N PRO A 144 -13.37 14.37 10.16
CA PRO A 144 -14.53 14.47 9.27
C PRO A 144 -14.75 13.23 8.38
N LEU A 145 -13.80 12.31 8.31
CA LEU A 145 -13.85 11.09 7.49
C LEU A 145 -14.30 9.86 8.29
N CYS A 146 -14.22 9.92 9.61
CA CYS A 146 -14.51 8.79 10.49
C CYS A 146 -15.98 8.79 10.94
N ASP A 147 -16.64 7.65 10.73
CA ASP A 147 -17.86 7.27 11.41
C ASP A 147 -17.87 5.74 11.60
N ALA A 148 -18.71 5.21 12.49
CA ALA A 148 -18.72 3.79 12.86
C ALA A 148 -18.99 2.82 11.69
N SER A 149 -19.35 3.32 10.51
CA SER A 149 -19.56 2.53 9.30
C SER A 149 -18.48 2.73 8.23
N THR A 150 -17.57 3.69 8.35
CA THR A 150 -16.56 3.98 7.32
C THR A 150 -15.30 3.15 7.45
N MET A 151 -14.78 2.72 6.31
CA MET A 151 -13.39 2.28 6.17
C MET A 151 -12.55 3.48 5.70
N VAL A 152 -11.51 3.82 6.44
CA VAL A 152 -10.65 4.97 6.14
C VAL A 152 -9.23 4.50 5.85
N GLN A 153 -8.60 5.06 4.82
CA GLN A 153 -7.16 4.94 4.60
C GLN A 153 -6.50 6.30 4.83
N LEU A 154 -5.52 6.34 5.73
CA LEU A 154 -4.55 7.42 5.83
C LEU A 154 -3.34 7.03 4.98
N ARG A 155 -2.99 7.84 3.98
CA ARG A 155 -1.78 7.65 3.18
C ARG A 155 -0.81 8.81 3.38
N LEU A 156 0.39 8.48 3.85
CA LEU A 156 1.47 9.44 4.04
C LEU A 156 2.42 9.37 2.84
N ILE A 157 2.71 10.52 2.23
CA ILE A 157 3.54 10.60 1.01
C ILE A 157 4.66 11.62 1.19
N GLY A 158 5.87 11.27 0.76
CA GLY A 158 7.01 12.16 0.68
C GLY A 158 8.17 11.74 1.58
N GLU A 159 8.99 12.71 1.97
CA GLU A 159 10.26 12.49 2.64
C GLU A 159 10.17 12.92 4.11
N LEU A 160 10.74 12.12 5.01
CA LEU A 160 10.82 12.42 6.44
C LEU A 160 12.24 12.20 6.95
N THR A 161 12.71 13.09 7.81
CA THR A 161 13.87 12.78 8.65
C THR A 161 13.50 11.76 9.72
N ARG A 162 14.51 11.12 10.33
CA ARG A 162 14.25 10.19 11.45
C ARG A 162 13.62 10.91 12.64
N GLN A 163 14.05 12.14 12.91
CA GLN A 163 13.47 12.99 13.93
C GLN A 163 11.98 13.28 13.68
N GLN A 164 11.61 13.64 12.45
CA GLN A 164 10.22 13.87 12.07
C GLN A 164 9.37 12.60 12.22
N TYR A 165 9.88 11.44 11.78
CA TYR A 165 9.18 10.18 11.93
C TYR A 165 8.88 9.84 13.40
N HIS A 166 9.83 10.08 14.32
CA HIS A 166 9.62 9.85 15.76
C HIS A 166 8.61 10.79 16.42
N GLN A 167 8.27 11.91 15.79
CA GLN A 167 7.22 12.82 16.27
C GLN A 167 5.79 12.34 15.88
N LEU A 168 5.68 11.37 14.97
CA LEU A 168 4.42 10.76 14.61
C LEU A 168 4.05 9.65 15.60
N ASP A 169 2.99 9.86 16.38
CA ASP A 169 2.41 8.80 17.20
C ASP A 169 1.40 8.00 16.37
N LEU A 170 1.94 7.05 15.58
CA LEU A 170 1.13 6.15 14.77
C LEU A 170 0.22 5.24 15.62
N ASN A 171 0.57 5.01 16.89
CA ASN A 171 -0.29 4.24 17.79
C ASN A 171 -1.51 5.06 18.19
N GLN A 172 -1.33 6.34 18.53
CA GLN A 172 -2.45 7.24 18.80
C GLN A 172 -3.40 7.34 17.61
N ILE A 173 -2.88 7.45 16.39
CA ILE A 173 -3.70 7.46 15.16
C ILE A 173 -4.47 6.15 15.02
N ARG A 174 -3.84 5.00 15.31
CA ARG A 174 -4.48 3.69 15.23
C ARG A 174 -5.60 3.53 16.26
N TYR A 175 -5.34 3.89 17.52
CA TYR A 175 -6.36 3.87 18.58
C TYR A 175 -7.55 4.76 18.24
N TYR A 176 -7.29 5.96 17.72
CA TYR A 176 -8.36 6.83 17.25
C TYR A 176 -9.20 6.15 16.14
N GLY A 177 -8.55 5.49 15.19
CA GLY A 177 -9.25 4.71 14.16
C GLY A 177 -10.15 3.62 14.74
N GLU A 178 -9.64 2.83 15.68
CA GLU A 178 -10.39 1.75 16.35
C GLU A 178 -11.63 2.26 17.10
N GLU A 179 -11.57 3.47 17.67
CA GLU A 179 -12.68 4.07 18.41
C GLU A 179 -13.70 4.78 17.52
N HIS A 180 -13.29 5.29 16.35
CA HIS A 180 -14.08 6.25 15.58
C HIS A 180 -14.48 5.80 14.17
N CYS A 181 -13.92 4.72 13.63
CA CYS A 181 -14.35 4.17 12.34
C CYS A 181 -14.46 2.64 12.33
N PHE A 182 -15.11 2.08 11.30
CA PHE A 182 -15.20 0.63 11.15
C PHE A 182 -13.82 0.01 10.96
N ALA A 183 -12.94 0.68 10.20
CA ALA A 183 -11.54 0.33 10.08
C ALA A 183 -10.70 1.54 9.66
N LEU A 184 -9.46 1.61 10.14
CA LEU A 184 -8.44 2.54 9.69
C LEU A 184 -7.21 1.78 9.20
N ALA A 185 -6.79 2.03 7.96
CA ALA A 185 -5.53 1.57 7.41
C ALA A 185 -4.55 2.75 7.31
N ILE A 186 -3.32 2.55 7.76
CA ILE A 186 -2.23 3.52 7.57
C ILE A 186 -1.33 2.97 6.47
N ASP A 187 -1.17 3.73 5.40
CA ASP A 187 -0.31 3.44 4.25
C ASP A 187 0.88 4.40 4.27
N ASP A 188 2.04 3.87 4.66
CA ASP A 188 3.34 4.52 4.68
C ASP A 188 4.25 4.04 3.55
N SER A 189 3.73 3.25 2.60
CA SER A 189 4.54 2.68 1.50
C SER A 189 5.18 3.72 0.57
N SER A 190 4.68 4.96 0.60
CA SER A 190 5.16 6.08 -0.20
C SER A 190 6.00 7.07 0.63
N LEU A 191 6.44 6.67 1.82
CA LEU A 191 7.39 7.42 2.64
C LEU A 191 8.83 7.01 2.34
N ALA A 192 9.71 8.00 2.24
CA ALA A 192 11.15 7.82 2.19
C ALA A 192 11.78 8.46 3.44
N LEU A 193 12.61 7.70 4.16
CA LEU A 193 13.38 8.24 5.28
C LEU A 193 14.69 8.84 4.78
N LEU A 194 14.86 10.14 5.00
CA LEU A 194 16.12 10.84 4.81
C LEU A 194 17.08 10.46 5.94
N HIS A 195 18.35 10.25 5.57
CA HIS A 195 19.41 10.14 6.57
C HIS A 195 19.65 11.54 7.14
N ASP A 196 19.63 11.67 8.47
CA ASP A 196 19.95 12.93 9.12
C ASP A 196 21.36 13.34 8.69
N GLN A 197 21.46 14.45 7.94
CA GLN A 197 22.74 15.11 7.67
C GLN A 197 23.20 15.86 8.93
N GLU A 198 23.49 15.13 10.00
CA GLU A 198 24.27 15.63 11.13
C GLU A 198 25.29 14.57 11.53
N ILE A 199 26.36 14.48 10.73
CA ILE A 199 27.75 14.71 11.16
C ILE A 199 28.49 15.12 9.88
N ASN A 200 29.01 16.35 9.88
CA ASN A 200 30.03 16.77 8.93
C ASN A 200 31.27 15.90 9.14
N SER A 201 31.37 14.77 8.44
CA SER A 201 32.64 14.16 8.07
C SER A 201 32.73 14.21 6.56
N PRO A 202 33.73 14.90 5.98
CA PRO A 202 33.84 15.03 4.55
C PRO A 202 34.10 13.65 3.94
N GLU A 203 33.31 13.33 2.93
CA GLU A 203 33.65 12.47 1.79
C GLU A 203 34.88 11.56 1.92
N THR A 204 34.64 10.29 2.26
CA THR A 204 35.14 9.20 1.43
C THR A 204 34.09 8.11 1.39
N GLY A 205 33.64 7.76 0.19
CA GLY A 205 32.86 6.55 -0.09
C GLY A 205 33.68 5.28 0.10
N GLU A 206 34.34 5.13 1.25
CA GLU A 206 34.87 3.86 1.71
C GLU A 206 33.79 3.22 2.57
N ARG A 207 33.36 2.03 2.17
CA ARG A 207 32.53 1.17 3.03
C ARG A 207 33.37 0.84 4.26
N PHE A 208 33.27 1.65 5.31
CA PHE A 208 33.83 1.29 6.59
C PHE A 208 33.22 -0.05 7.00
N SER A 209 34.08 -1.02 7.26
CA SER A 209 33.65 -2.29 7.82
C SER A 209 32.96 -1.99 9.16
N PRO A 210 31.87 -2.68 9.55
CA PRO A 210 31.26 -2.52 10.87
C PRO A 210 32.27 -2.60 12.03
N ARG A 211 33.39 -3.29 11.80
CA ARG A 211 34.55 -3.34 12.71
C ARG A 211 35.25 -1.99 12.89
N GLU A 212 35.45 -1.24 11.81
CA GLU A 212 36.16 0.05 11.82
C GLU A 212 35.30 1.14 12.47
N GLU A 213 34.00 1.13 12.22
CA GLU A 213 33.05 2.03 12.88
C GLU A 213 33.01 1.79 14.40
N LEU A 214 32.95 0.52 14.82
CA LEU A 214 32.94 0.15 16.23
C LEU A 214 34.27 0.51 16.93
N ILE A 215 35.39 0.32 16.24
CA ILE A 215 36.71 0.78 16.72
C ILE A 215 36.72 2.30 16.90
N SER A 216 36.23 3.06 15.92
CA SER A 216 36.20 4.53 15.99
C SER A 216 35.37 5.03 17.16
N LEU A 217 34.19 4.45 17.39
CA LEU A 217 33.31 4.82 18.50
C LEU A 217 33.95 4.55 19.87
N VAL A 218 34.62 3.40 20.03
CA VAL A 218 35.29 3.07 21.28
C VAL A 218 36.51 3.94 21.52
N ASP A 219 37.27 4.28 20.47
CA ASP A 219 38.43 5.18 20.55
C ASP A 219 37.99 6.60 20.94
N GLU A 220 36.83 7.06 20.44
CA GLU A 220 36.21 8.33 20.86
C GLU A 220 35.82 8.30 22.35
N TRP A 221 35.20 7.21 22.82
CA TRP A 221 34.82 7.07 24.23
C TRP A 221 36.04 6.99 25.17
N ILE A 222 37.11 6.33 24.75
CA ILE A 222 38.37 6.29 25.50
C ILE A 222 39.01 7.69 25.58
N ALA A 223 38.94 8.47 24.50
CA ALA A 223 39.49 9.83 24.46
C ALA A 223 38.74 10.81 25.37
N VAL A 224 37.44 10.61 25.57
CA VAL A 224 36.58 11.46 26.41
C VAL A 224 36.54 11.00 27.88
N ALA A 225 36.88 9.74 28.17
CA ALA A 225 36.89 9.21 29.53
C ALA A 225 37.88 9.97 30.43
N ALA A 226 37.40 10.42 31.59
CA ALA A 226 38.19 11.21 32.54
C ALA A 226 38.98 10.33 33.54
N ASP A 227 38.52 9.09 33.75
CA ASP A 227 39.10 8.15 34.71
C ASP A 227 40.02 7.13 34.02
N GLU A 228 41.17 6.87 34.64
CA GLU A 228 42.17 5.91 34.14
C GLU A 228 41.72 4.45 34.30
N GLN A 229 40.84 4.16 35.26
CA GLN A 229 40.28 2.82 35.41
C GLN A 229 39.16 2.57 34.39
N GLU A 230 38.34 3.58 34.09
CA GLU A 230 37.37 3.58 33.00
C GLU A 230 38.05 3.38 31.62
N LYS A 231 39.11 4.16 31.31
CA LYS A 231 39.89 3.97 30.07
C LYS A 231 40.41 2.56 29.92
N LYS A 232 41.00 1.99 30.98
CA LYS A 232 41.50 0.61 30.96
C LYS A 232 40.39 -0.41 30.72
N SER A 233 39.21 -0.19 31.29
CA SER A 233 38.06 -1.08 31.10
C SER A 233 37.53 -1.00 29.67
N LEU A 234 37.48 0.19 29.08
CA LEU A 234 37.08 0.40 27.68
C LEU A 234 38.08 -0.22 26.69
N VAL A 235 39.38 -0.11 26.95
CA VAL A 235 40.43 -0.74 26.14
C VAL A 235 40.30 -2.27 26.18
N LEU A 236 40.11 -2.86 27.36
CA LEU A 236 39.92 -4.32 27.49
C LEU A 236 38.64 -4.78 26.77
N THR A 237 37.55 -4.03 26.92
CA THR A 237 36.28 -4.32 26.23
C THR A 237 36.46 -4.28 24.72
N ARG A 238 37.21 -3.30 24.18
CA ARG A 238 37.54 -3.19 22.75
C ARG A 238 38.25 -4.44 22.24
N GLU A 239 39.25 -4.93 22.98
CA GLU A 239 40.03 -6.11 22.60
C GLU A 239 39.18 -7.38 22.60
N GLU A 240 38.35 -7.59 23.62
CA GLU A 240 37.44 -8.75 23.69
C GLU A 240 36.39 -8.74 22.58
N LEU A 241 35.82 -7.58 22.27
CA LEU A 241 34.78 -7.43 21.24
C LEU A 241 35.35 -7.69 19.84
N LEU A 242 36.57 -7.23 19.57
CA LEU A 242 37.26 -7.52 18.30
C LEU A 242 37.60 -9.00 18.14
N LEU A 243 38.07 -9.66 19.22
CA LEU A 243 38.34 -11.09 19.21
C LEU A 243 37.07 -11.91 18.93
N ALA A 244 35.94 -11.56 19.57
CA ALA A 244 34.67 -12.23 19.35
C ALA A 244 34.15 -12.07 17.90
N MET A 245 34.37 -10.90 17.29
CA MET A 245 34.01 -10.65 15.90
C MET A 245 34.86 -11.46 14.92
N ASP A 246 36.16 -11.62 15.19
CA ASP A 246 37.07 -12.41 14.36
C ASP A 246 36.72 -13.91 14.44
N ASP A 247 36.35 -14.43 15.62
CA ASP A 247 35.87 -15.82 15.82
C ASP A 247 34.56 -16.15 15.07
N THR A 248 33.71 -15.15 14.84
CA THR A 248 32.45 -15.34 14.09
C THR A 248 32.63 -15.35 12.56
N LYS A 249 33.73 -14.78 12.04
CA LYS A 249 34.04 -14.82 10.60
C LYS A 249 34.60 -16.17 10.14
N ASP A 250 35.29 -16.90 11.00
CA ASP A 250 35.88 -18.22 10.67
C ASP A 250 34.87 -19.39 10.71
N LYS A 251 33.61 -19.13 11.06
CA LYS A 251 32.53 -20.14 11.13
C LYS A 251 31.54 -20.10 9.96
N HIS A 252 31.82 -19.33 8.91
CA HIS A 252 30.99 -19.23 7.70
C HIS A 252 31.71 -19.67 6.44
#